data_AF-A0A2G9PKW4-F1
#
_entry.id   AF-A0A2G9PKW4-F1
#
_cell.length_a   1.000
_cell.length_b   1.000
_cell.length_c   1.000
_cell.angle_alpha   90.00
_cell.angle_beta   90.00
_cell.angle_gamma   90.00
#
_symmetry.space_group_name_H-M   'P 1'
#
loop_
_entity.id
_entity.type
_entity.pdbx_description
1 polymer ?
#
loop_
_entity_poly.entity_id
_entity_poly.type
_entity_poly.pdbx_seq_one_letter_code
_entity_poly.pdbx_strand_id
1 'polypeptide(L)'
;MQNAFSQITQQGCLKFADWKLQECRKIFSDNSLNQAEKETLYINLAEPREKLPNHDFIWQWNSSVNFTDAPYGTAQHESGIIKNAWLKIISINKSVFDTNSGKWFAQPSGKILTAYNFSIQLPSGTQAGDCATGYSYTMLDNSLDVFLNGPKIGSGKIASYNSNAKNNDALDFSAGLSLKAGLYVAHYRMKSYCQYDFWEEGWCPEQYTYQNCEYYSTSSSDYSINISDSFSAVAKAYAFSIKNNFLDSNAFKEYHLRLDSAEKINELQLRVNGNNFSYSELEYD
;
A
#
# COMPACT_ATOMS: atom_id res chain seq x y z
N MET A 1 17.08 -0.28 8.47
CA MET A 1 15.68 0.14 8.73
C MET A 1 15.29 1.14 7.67
N GLN A 2 14.62 0.71 6.60
CA GLN A 2 14.07 1.60 5.59
C GLN A 2 12.58 1.75 5.89
N ASN A 3 12.21 2.87 6.50
CA ASN A 3 10.81 3.31 6.51
C ASN A 3 10.39 3.54 5.05
N ALA A 4 9.09 3.42 4.76
CA ALA A 4 8.50 3.89 3.51
C ALA A 4 8.84 5.39 3.21
N PHE A 5 9.30 6.10 4.23
CA PHE A 5 9.80 7.48 4.20
C PHE A 5 11.32 7.63 3.97
N SER A 6 12.06 6.55 3.76
CA SER A 6 13.47 6.61 3.30
C SER A 6 13.63 7.34 1.95
N GLN A 7 12.53 7.62 1.26
CA GLN A 7 12.44 8.44 0.06
C GLN A 7 12.43 9.95 0.34
N ILE A 8 12.10 10.41 1.57
CA ILE A 8 12.29 11.81 1.95
C ILE A 8 13.77 12.01 2.31
N THR A 9 14.56 12.08 1.26
CA THR A 9 15.99 12.35 1.32
C THR A 9 16.25 13.83 1.13
N GLN A 10 17.50 14.25 1.33
CA GLN A 10 17.96 15.58 0.96
C GLN A 10 17.69 15.91 -0.52
N GLN A 11 17.57 14.90 -1.40
CA GLN A 11 17.16 15.12 -2.80
C GLN A 11 15.68 15.50 -2.94
N GLY A 12 14.81 15.09 -2.01
CA GLY A 12 13.41 15.50 -1.97
C GLY A 12 13.24 17.02 -1.87
N CYS A 13 14.19 17.71 -1.22
CA CYS A 13 14.20 19.17 -1.11
C CYS A 13 14.26 19.89 -2.46
N LEU A 14 14.79 19.24 -3.51
CA LEU A 14 14.89 19.84 -4.85
C LEU A 14 13.52 20.12 -5.49
N LYS A 15 12.44 19.56 -4.93
CA LYS A 15 11.06 19.88 -5.32
C LYS A 15 10.60 21.26 -4.83
N PHE A 16 11.34 21.88 -3.91
CA PHE A 16 11.07 23.22 -3.40
C PHE A 16 11.94 24.27 -4.07
N ALA A 17 11.39 25.47 -4.21
CA ALA A 17 12.12 26.66 -4.63
C ALA A 17 12.38 27.60 -3.43
N ASP A 18 13.33 28.51 -3.62
CA ASP A 18 13.58 29.65 -2.73
C ASP A 18 13.78 29.29 -1.25
N TRP A 19 13.09 30.00 -0.35
CA TRP A 19 13.23 29.83 1.09
C TRP A 19 12.83 28.42 1.56
N LYS A 20 11.86 27.78 0.88
CA LYS A 20 11.46 26.39 1.21
C LYS A 20 12.60 25.40 0.93
N LEU A 21 13.40 25.61 -0.12
CA LEU A 21 14.58 24.77 -0.37
C LEU A 21 15.60 24.90 0.77
N GLN A 22 15.82 26.11 1.27
CA GLN A 22 16.77 26.37 2.37
C GLN A 22 16.29 25.75 3.68
N GLU A 23 15.01 25.93 4.04
CA GLU A 23 14.43 25.34 5.24
C GLU A 23 14.42 23.81 5.18
N CYS A 24 14.10 23.23 4.02
CA CYS A 24 14.18 21.78 3.84
C CYS A 24 15.59 21.25 4.10
N ARG A 25 16.61 21.92 3.55
CA ARG A 25 18.01 21.53 3.78
C ARG A 25 18.40 21.64 5.26
N LYS A 26 17.97 22.69 5.96
CA LYS A 26 18.20 22.86 7.40
C LYS A 26 17.60 21.70 8.19
N ILE A 27 16.33 21.37 7.95
CA ILE A 27 15.64 20.24 8.61
C ILE A 27 16.44 18.94 8.46
N PHE A 28 16.91 18.61 7.25
CA PHE A 28 17.65 17.37 7.03
C PHE A 28 19.07 17.38 7.61
N SER A 29 19.72 18.55 7.65
CA SER A 29 21.07 18.70 8.22
C SER A 29 21.10 18.79 9.75
N ASP A 30 19.95 19.00 10.41
CA ASP A 30 19.87 19.08 11.85
C ASP A 30 19.99 17.68 12.48
N ASN A 31 21.06 17.43 13.21
CA ASN A 31 21.32 16.15 13.87
C ASN A 31 20.59 15.99 15.21
N SER A 32 19.95 17.05 15.72
CA SER A 32 19.15 16.99 16.93
C SER A 32 17.77 16.37 16.69
N LEU A 33 17.27 16.46 15.45
CA LEU A 33 16.01 15.89 15.03
C LEU A 33 16.16 14.42 14.67
N ASN A 34 15.28 13.59 15.21
CA ASN A 34 15.12 12.22 14.74
C ASN A 34 14.40 12.18 13.38
N GLN A 35 14.39 11.01 12.73
CA GLN A 35 13.82 10.86 11.40
C GLN A 35 12.33 11.22 11.33
N ALA A 36 11.52 10.84 12.32
CA ALA A 36 10.09 11.15 12.34
C ALA A 36 9.82 12.65 12.50
N GLU A 37 10.65 13.36 13.27
CA GLU A 37 10.57 14.81 13.42
C GLU A 37 10.93 15.53 12.11
N LYS A 38 12.00 15.09 11.43
CA LYS A 38 12.38 15.61 10.11
C LYS A 38 11.26 15.45 9.09
N GLU A 39 10.63 14.28 9.05
CA GLU A 39 9.49 14.00 8.17
C GLU A 39 8.31 14.91 8.47
N THR A 40 7.98 15.10 9.76
CA THR A 40 6.92 16.00 10.20
C THR A 40 7.16 17.44 9.75
N LEU A 41 8.38 17.95 9.96
CA LEU A 41 8.75 19.32 9.55
C LEU A 41 8.78 19.46 8.03
N TYR A 42 9.27 18.46 7.30
CA TYR A 42 9.23 18.43 5.85
C TYR A 42 7.80 18.50 5.31
N ILE A 43 6.86 17.72 5.88
CA ILE A 43 5.45 17.74 5.47
C ILE A 43 4.83 19.11 5.75
N ASN A 44 5.09 19.71 6.92
CA ASN A 44 4.62 21.07 7.24
C ASN A 44 5.20 22.14 6.29
N LEU A 45 6.37 21.89 5.69
CA LEU A 45 6.98 22.79 4.71
C LEU A 45 6.38 22.59 3.31
N ALA A 46 6.12 21.33 2.95
CA ALA A 46 5.49 20.93 1.70
C ALA A 46 4.10 21.53 1.57
N GLU A 47 3.29 21.30 2.59
CA GLU A 47 1.94 21.83 2.74
C GLU A 47 1.91 22.66 4.02
N PRO A 48 2.16 23.99 3.93
CA PRO A 48 2.00 24.90 5.06
C PRO A 48 0.62 24.67 5.67
N ARG A 49 0.57 24.55 7.00
CA ARG A 49 -0.69 24.27 7.72
C ARG A 49 -1.75 25.30 7.35
N GLU A 50 -2.64 24.93 6.45
CA GLU A 50 -3.93 25.60 6.29
C GLU A 50 -4.84 25.20 7.46
N LYS A 51 -5.93 25.95 7.69
CA LYS A 51 -6.90 25.64 8.75
C LYS A 51 -7.50 24.22 8.60
N LEU A 52 -7.42 23.62 7.41
CA LEU A 52 -7.99 22.31 7.07
C LEU A 52 -6.95 21.39 6.39
N PRO A 53 -7.00 20.06 6.63
CA PRO A 53 -6.12 19.11 5.97
C PRO A 53 -6.46 18.96 4.48
N ASN A 54 -5.46 19.10 3.61
CA ASN A 54 -5.59 18.83 2.18
C ASN A 54 -5.56 17.31 1.92
N HIS A 55 -6.75 16.69 1.93
CA HIS A 55 -6.88 15.24 1.73
C HIS A 55 -6.39 14.75 0.37
N ASP A 56 -6.45 15.58 -0.68
CA ASP A 56 -5.99 15.22 -2.01
C ASP A 56 -4.46 15.17 -2.06
N PHE A 57 -3.79 16.16 -1.45
CA PHE A 57 -2.34 16.14 -1.27
C PHE A 57 -1.88 14.90 -0.48
N ILE A 58 -2.50 14.62 0.68
CA ILE A 58 -2.14 13.46 1.52
C ILE A 58 -2.34 12.15 0.75
N TRP A 59 -3.43 12.05 0.00
CA TRP A 59 -3.71 10.86 -0.81
C TRP A 59 -2.69 10.68 -1.93
N GLN A 60 -2.37 11.74 -2.68
CA GLN A 60 -1.35 11.70 -3.73
C GLN A 60 0.02 11.34 -3.16
N TRP A 61 0.37 11.93 -2.01
CA TRP A 61 1.58 11.60 -1.27
C TRP A 61 1.63 10.10 -0.96
N ASN A 62 0.66 9.57 -0.22
CA ASN A 62 0.64 8.17 0.21
C ASN A 62 0.61 7.19 -0.96
N SER A 63 -0.15 7.49 -2.01
CA SER A 63 -0.26 6.62 -3.19
C SER A 63 1.01 6.59 -4.07
N SER A 64 1.82 7.65 -4.01
CA SER A 64 3.10 7.74 -4.71
C SER A 64 4.23 6.96 -4.06
N VAL A 65 4.08 6.58 -2.78
CA VAL A 65 5.09 5.80 -2.06
C VAL A 65 5.15 4.38 -2.63
N ASN A 66 6.37 3.95 -2.97
CA ASN A 66 6.66 2.57 -3.34
C ASN A 66 7.14 1.81 -2.11
N PHE A 67 6.43 0.76 -1.73
CA PHE A 67 6.72 -0.02 -0.54
C PHE A 67 7.45 -1.30 -0.92
N THR A 68 8.79 -1.26 -0.85
CA THR A 68 9.63 -2.45 -1.03
C THR A 68 9.73 -3.28 0.25
N ASP A 69 9.74 -2.61 1.40
CA ASP A 69 9.82 -3.23 2.72
C ASP A 69 8.52 -3.03 3.51
N ALA A 70 8.32 -3.89 4.50
CA ALA A 70 7.17 -3.80 5.41
C ALA A 70 7.19 -2.46 6.16
N PRO A 71 6.09 -1.68 6.16
CA PRO A 71 5.99 -0.48 6.99
C PRO A 71 6.19 -0.79 8.47
N TYR A 72 6.63 0.20 9.24
CA TYR A 72 6.84 0.06 10.68
C TYR A 72 5.62 -0.56 11.39
N GLY A 73 5.87 -1.53 12.26
CA GLY A 73 4.83 -2.23 13.02
C GLY A 73 4.01 -3.25 12.21
N THR A 74 4.32 -3.46 10.92
CA THR A 74 3.68 -4.49 10.11
C THR A 74 4.35 -5.84 10.33
N ALA A 75 3.58 -6.86 10.70
CA ALA A 75 4.10 -8.21 10.84
C ALA A 75 4.49 -8.78 9.46
N GLN A 76 5.65 -9.45 9.42
CA GLN A 76 6.08 -10.23 8.28
C GLN A 76 5.84 -11.70 8.57
N HIS A 77 5.44 -12.42 7.53
CA HIS A 77 5.11 -13.83 7.62
C HIS A 77 5.85 -14.65 6.57
N GLU A 78 6.01 -15.94 6.83
CA GLU A 78 6.72 -16.87 5.94
C GLU A 78 5.98 -18.20 5.84
N SER A 79 6.09 -18.86 4.68
CA SER A 79 5.57 -20.21 4.45
C SER A 79 6.40 -20.88 3.35
N GLY A 80 7.27 -21.83 3.72
CA GLY A 80 8.18 -22.50 2.79
C GLY A 80 9.07 -21.52 2.02
N ILE A 81 8.92 -21.50 0.70
CA ILE A 81 9.66 -20.60 -0.21
C ILE A 81 9.11 -19.16 -0.24
N ILE A 82 7.93 -18.90 0.35
CA ILE A 82 7.35 -17.56 0.47
C ILE A 82 7.96 -16.89 1.71
N LYS A 83 8.70 -15.79 1.50
CA LYS A 83 9.46 -15.08 2.52
C LYS A 83 9.05 -13.62 2.61
N ASN A 84 9.16 -13.05 3.82
CA ASN A 84 8.92 -11.63 4.08
C ASN A 84 7.55 -11.14 3.56
N ALA A 85 6.53 -11.99 3.59
CA ALA A 85 5.20 -11.63 3.13
C ALA A 85 4.51 -10.72 4.14
N TRP A 86 3.98 -9.58 3.69
CA TRP A 86 3.27 -8.63 4.55
C TRP A 86 2.16 -7.93 3.78
N LEU A 87 1.14 -7.45 4.48
CA LEU A 87 0.03 -6.68 3.96
C LEU A 87 -0.28 -5.52 4.92
N LYS A 88 -0.56 -4.33 4.39
CA LYS A 88 -0.96 -3.19 5.19
C LYS A 88 -1.99 -2.31 4.46
N ILE A 89 -3.03 -1.89 5.16
CA ILE A 89 -3.88 -0.76 4.79
C ILE A 89 -3.09 0.51 5.11
N ILE A 90 -2.67 1.23 4.07
CA ILE A 90 -1.81 2.41 4.18
C ILE A 90 -2.62 3.66 4.49
N SER A 91 -3.76 3.85 3.81
CA SER A 91 -4.53 5.08 3.92
C SER A 91 -5.97 4.89 3.46
N ILE A 92 -6.89 5.59 4.13
CA ILE A 92 -8.25 5.83 3.64
C ILE A 92 -8.32 7.28 3.16
N ASN A 93 -8.79 7.50 1.92
CA ASN A 93 -9.00 8.84 1.36
C ASN A 93 -10.02 9.59 2.22
N LYS A 94 -9.77 10.88 2.47
CA LYS A 94 -10.63 11.75 3.29
C LYS A 94 -10.94 11.16 4.67
N SER A 95 -9.90 10.63 5.32
CA SER A 95 -9.93 10.25 6.73
C SER A 95 -9.15 11.24 7.59
N VAL A 96 -9.56 11.35 8.85
CA VAL A 96 -8.91 12.18 9.88
C VAL A 96 -8.88 11.43 11.20
N PHE A 97 -7.79 11.57 11.94
CA PHE A 97 -7.69 11.07 13.30
C PHE A 97 -7.96 12.22 14.27
N ASP A 98 -8.93 12.05 15.16
CA ASP A 98 -9.18 12.98 16.24
C ASP A 98 -8.41 12.55 17.48
N THR A 99 -7.43 13.37 17.87
CA THR A 99 -6.58 13.12 19.04
C THR A 99 -7.35 13.19 20.36
N ASN A 100 -8.47 13.93 20.41
CA ASN A 100 -9.24 14.08 21.64
C ASN A 100 -10.09 12.83 21.93
N SER A 101 -10.74 12.29 20.90
CA SER A 101 -11.53 11.06 21.03
C SER A 101 -10.72 9.78 20.81
N GLY A 102 -9.51 9.89 20.23
CA GLY A 102 -8.66 8.74 19.88
C GLY A 102 -9.25 7.89 18.75
N LYS A 103 -10.06 8.49 17.87
CA LYS A 103 -10.82 7.77 16.83
C LYS A 103 -10.49 8.27 15.44
N TRP A 104 -10.52 7.34 14.48
CA TRP A 104 -10.52 7.66 13.06
C TRP A 104 -11.93 7.98 12.57
N PHE A 105 -12.04 9.02 11.76
CA PHE A 105 -13.23 9.38 11.02
C PHE A 105 -12.95 9.31 9.52
N ALA A 106 -13.93 8.88 8.74
CA ALA A 106 -13.82 8.82 7.28
C ALA A 106 -15.14 9.13 6.59
N GLN A 107 -15.09 9.60 5.35
CA GLN A 107 -16.29 9.76 4.54
C GLN A 107 -16.89 8.38 4.15
N PRO A 108 -18.23 8.27 4.01
CA PRO A 108 -18.90 7.03 3.59
C PRO A 108 -18.54 6.58 2.17
N SER A 109 -17.99 7.48 1.35
CA SER A 109 -17.45 7.17 0.03
C SER A 109 -16.02 7.67 -0.09
N GLY A 110 -15.20 6.93 -0.84
CA GLY A 110 -13.79 7.24 -0.96
C GLY A 110 -12.99 6.13 -1.62
N LYS A 111 -11.70 6.09 -1.27
CA LYS A 111 -10.74 5.10 -1.74
C LYS A 111 -9.93 4.58 -0.56
N ILE A 112 -9.59 3.31 -0.60
CA ILE A 112 -8.66 2.66 0.33
C ILE A 112 -7.39 2.30 -0.44
N LEU A 113 -6.26 2.61 0.15
CA LEU A 113 -4.92 2.28 -0.34
C LEU A 113 -4.36 1.17 0.52
N THR A 114 -4.03 0.06 -0.11
CA THR A 114 -3.32 -1.07 0.48
C THR A 114 -1.93 -1.18 -0.14
N ALA A 115 -1.01 -1.81 0.57
CA ALA A 115 0.27 -2.23 0.04
C ALA A 115 0.61 -3.61 0.58
N TYR A 116 1.33 -4.39 -0.21
CA TYR A 116 1.84 -5.68 0.20
C TYR A 116 3.13 -5.95 -0.56
N ASN A 117 3.98 -6.81 0.00
CA ASN A 117 5.10 -7.37 -0.73
C ASN A 117 5.42 -8.76 -0.18
N PHE A 118 6.12 -9.55 -0.97
CA PHE A 118 6.69 -10.83 -0.58
C PHE A 118 7.89 -11.14 -1.48
N SER A 119 8.69 -12.11 -1.08
CA SER A 119 9.82 -12.61 -1.85
C SER A 119 9.73 -14.13 -1.98
N ILE A 120 10.24 -14.67 -3.08
CA ILE A 120 10.40 -16.11 -3.24
C ILE A 120 11.88 -16.46 -3.08
N GLN A 121 12.17 -17.30 -2.09
CA GLN A 121 13.51 -17.81 -1.84
C GLN A 121 13.53 -19.32 -2.12
N LEU A 122 14.13 -19.69 -3.25
CA LEU A 122 14.34 -21.09 -3.59
C LEU A 122 15.44 -21.71 -2.72
N PRO A 123 15.35 -23.00 -2.38
CA PRO A 123 16.47 -23.75 -1.81
C PRO A 123 17.66 -23.75 -2.78
N SER A 124 18.83 -24.06 -2.25
CA SER A 124 20.07 -24.18 -3.01
C SER A 124 20.82 -25.45 -2.66
N GLY A 125 21.66 -25.93 -3.57
CA GLY A 125 22.50 -27.12 -3.39
C GLY A 125 21.93 -28.35 -4.07
N THR A 126 22.51 -29.51 -3.74
CA THR A 126 22.11 -30.80 -4.28
C THR A 126 21.50 -31.64 -3.16
N GLN A 127 20.35 -32.25 -3.40
CA GLN A 127 19.74 -33.14 -2.42
C GLN A 127 20.52 -34.45 -2.28
N ALA A 128 20.39 -35.09 -1.12
CA ALA A 128 21.07 -36.34 -0.86
C ALA A 128 20.66 -37.42 -1.88
N GLY A 129 21.64 -38.02 -2.55
CA GLY A 129 21.44 -39.04 -3.58
C GLY A 129 21.34 -38.50 -5.01
N ASP A 130 21.16 -37.19 -5.18
CA ASP A 130 21.20 -36.55 -6.49
C ASP A 130 22.65 -36.25 -6.90
N CYS A 131 22.96 -36.36 -8.19
CA CYS A 131 24.18 -35.77 -8.76
C CYS A 131 23.99 -34.29 -9.09
N ALA A 132 22.76 -33.87 -9.35
CA ALA A 132 22.36 -32.47 -9.50
C ALA A 132 20.89 -32.31 -9.09
N THR A 133 20.52 -31.14 -8.57
CA THR A 133 19.14 -30.82 -8.24
C THR A 133 18.79 -29.45 -8.82
N GLY A 134 17.70 -29.37 -9.57
CA GLY A 134 17.15 -28.12 -10.09
C GLY A 134 15.95 -27.66 -9.27
N TYR A 135 15.89 -26.38 -8.90
CA TYR A 135 14.75 -25.78 -8.23
C TYR A 135 14.06 -24.77 -9.15
N SER A 136 12.74 -24.84 -9.23
CA SER A 136 11.92 -23.84 -9.89
C SER A 136 10.61 -23.65 -9.12
N TYR A 137 9.89 -22.57 -9.40
CA TYR A 137 8.60 -22.33 -8.76
C TYR A 137 7.59 -21.77 -9.74
N THR A 138 6.32 -21.85 -9.35
CA THR A 138 5.23 -21.11 -9.97
C THR A 138 4.34 -20.47 -8.90
N MET A 139 3.76 -19.31 -9.22
CA MET A 139 2.70 -18.72 -8.39
C MET A 139 1.38 -19.36 -8.80
N LEU A 140 0.74 -20.04 -7.85
CA LEU A 140 -0.56 -20.68 -8.00
C LEU A 140 -1.71 -19.73 -7.62
N ASP A 141 -1.48 -18.84 -6.65
CA ASP A 141 -2.41 -17.78 -6.27
C ASP A 141 -1.62 -16.55 -5.78
N ASN A 142 -2.11 -15.36 -6.15
CA ASN A 142 -1.64 -14.06 -5.71
C ASN A 142 -2.81 -13.09 -5.79
N SER A 143 -3.73 -13.20 -4.84
CA SER A 143 -4.96 -12.43 -4.81
C SER A 143 -4.99 -11.48 -3.60
N LEU A 144 -5.35 -10.23 -3.86
CA LEU A 144 -5.55 -9.20 -2.85
C LEU A 144 -6.98 -8.70 -2.95
N ASP A 145 -7.74 -8.94 -1.89
CA ASP A 145 -9.14 -8.55 -1.77
C ASP A 145 -9.33 -7.54 -0.65
N VAL A 146 -10.22 -6.58 -0.89
CA VAL A 146 -10.51 -5.49 0.05
C VAL A 146 -12.00 -5.45 0.32
N PHE A 147 -12.36 -5.28 1.59
CA PHE A 147 -13.72 -5.38 2.10
C PHE A 147 -14.07 -4.14 2.93
N LEU A 148 -15.36 -3.82 2.96
CA LEU A 148 -15.94 -2.80 3.85
C LEU A 148 -17.18 -3.40 4.52
N ASN A 149 -17.18 -3.47 5.85
CA ASN A 149 -18.26 -4.03 6.65
C ASN A 149 -18.65 -5.47 6.23
N GLY A 150 -17.69 -6.25 5.72
CA GLY A 150 -17.89 -7.64 5.28
C GLY A 150 -17.85 -7.84 3.75
N PRO A 151 -18.69 -7.17 2.95
CA PRO A 151 -18.67 -7.31 1.49
C PRO A 151 -17.38 -6.83 0.82
N LYS A 152 -16.98 -7.51 -0.26
CA LYS A 152 -15.84 -7.14 -1.11
C LYS A 152 -16.16 -5.86 -1.89
N ILE A 153 -15.30 -4.85 -1.74
CA ILE A 153 -15.40 -3.56 -2.44
C ILE A 153 -14.41 -3.45 -3.61
N GLY A 154 -13.40 -4.32 -3.66
CA GLY A 154 -12.46 -4.32 -4.77
C GLY A 154 -11.34 -5.34 -4.59
N SER A 155 -10.39 -5.26 -5.51
CA SER A 155 -9.15 -6.05 -5.49
C SER A 155 -7.97 -5.16 -5.91
N GLY A 156 -6.78 -5.48 -5.43
CA GLY A 156 -5.56 -4.74 -5.74
C GLY A 156 -5.24 -3.57 -4.79
N LYS A 157 -4.23 -2.76 -5.20
CA LYS A 157 -3.61 -1.69 -4.38
C LYS A 157 -4.58 -0.58 -3.98
N ILE A 158 -5.54 -0.25 -4.86
CA ILE A 158 -6.52 0.81 -4.61
C ILE A 158 -7.91 0.25 -4.91
N ALA A 159 -8.79 0.30 -3.91
CA ALA A 159 -10.21 0.00 -4.10
C ALA A 159 -11.03 1.27 -3.81
N SER A 160 -12.05 1.51 -4.63
CA SER A 160 -13.04 2.56 -4.36
C SER A 160 -14.19 1.97 -3.56
N TYR A 161 -14.77 2.76 -2.67
CA TYR A 161 -15.92 2.32 -1.88
C TYR A 161 -16.99 3.41 -1.85
N ASN A 162 -18.23 2.96 -1.73
CA ASN A 162 -19.38 3.81 -1.50
C ASN A 162 -20.33 3.07 -0.55
N SER A 163 -20.52 3.63 0.64
CA SER A 163 -21.36 3.07 1.69
C SER A 163 -22.54 4.00 1.97
N ASN A 164 -23.67 3.41 2.32
CA ASN A 164 -24.84 4.14 2.81
C ASN A 164 -24.74 4.49 4.30
N ALA A 165 -23.54 4.34 4.89
CA ALA A 165 -23.26 4.71 6.28
C ALA A 165 -23.59 6.18 6.56
N LYS A 166 -24.35 6.41 7.61
CA LYS A 166 -24.73 7.72 8.13
C LYS A 166 -23.70 8.21 9.15
N ASN A 167 -23.89 9.43 9.65
CA ASN A 167 -23.03 9.97 10.71
C ASN A 167 -23.00 9.04 11.92
N ASN A 168 -21.78 8.73 12.34
CA ASN A 168 -21.44 7.87 13.48
C ASN A 168 -21.64 6.36 13.26
N ASP A 169 -21.99 5.92 12.05
CA ASP A 169 -21.99 4.49 11.70
C ASP A 169 -20.53 3.96 11.61
N ALA A 170 -20.34 2.66 11.82
CA ALA A 170 -19.03 2.03 11.69
C ALA A 170 -18.62 1.83 10.22
N LEU A 171 -17.34 2.09 9.95
CA LEU A 171 -16.66 1.77 8.71
C LEU A 171 -15.48 0.85 9.03
N ASP A 172 -15.70 -0.45 8.96
CA ASP A 172 -14.72 -1.49 9.20
C ASP A 172 -14.13 -1.97 7.87
N PHE A 173 -12.94 -1.47 7.58
CA PHE A 173 -12.17 -1.87 6.41
C PHE A 173 -11.32 -3.09 6.76
N SER A 174 -11.25 -4.04 5.83
CA SER A 174 -10.28 -5.13 5.91
C SER A 174 -9.69 -5.42 4.56
N ALA A 175 -8.46 -5.92 4.57
CA ALA A 175 -7.77 -6.42 3.38
C ALA A 175 -7.29 -7.84 3.66
N GLY A 176 -7.37 -8.71 2.66
CA GLY A 176 -6.89 -10.08 2.70
C GLY A 176 -5.97 -10.36 1.52
N LEU A 177 -4.78 -10.88 1.79
CA LEU A 177 -3.81 -11.33 0.80
C LEU A 177 -3.70 -12.85 0.89
N SER A 178 -4.01 -13.54 -0.22
CA SER A 178 -3.81 -14.98 -0.39
C SER A 178 -2.65 -15.21 -1.36
N LEU A 179 -1.61 -15.88 -0.86
CA LEU A 179 -0.46 -16.29 -1.65
C LEU A 179 -0.39 -17.81 -1.65
N LYS A 180 -0.23 -18.39 -2.84
CA LYS A 180 0.07 -19.81 -3.00
C LYS A 180 1.17 -19.98 -4.04
N ALA A 181 2.23 -20.70 -3.69
CA ALA A 181 3.36 -20.99 -4.58
C ALA A 181 3.64 -22.50 -4.60
N GLY A 182 3.86 -23.05 -5.80
CA GLY A 182 4.32 -24.42 -6.00
C GLY A 182 5.82 -24.44 -6.23
N LEU A 183 6.56 -25.22 -5.44
CA LEU A 183 7.96 -25.55 -5.64
C LEU A 183 8.07 -26.83 -6.46
N TYR A 184 8.89 -26.83 -7.50
CA TYR A 184 9.25 -28.02 -8.27
C TYR A 184 10.74 -28.29 -8.11
N VAL A 185 11.07 -29.54 -7.82
CA VAL A 185 12.44 -30.01 -7.62
C VAL A 185 12.74 -31.09 -8.64
N ALA A 186 13.58 -30.77 -9.61
CA ALA A 186 14.06 -31.71 -10.62
C ALA A 186 15.28 -32.46 -10.07
N HIS A 187 15.17 -33.79 -10.01
CA HIS A 187 16.19 -34.68 -9.48
C HIS A 187 16.96 -35.35 -10.61
N TYR A 188 18.29 -35.35 -10.49
CA TYR A 188 19.18 -35.99 -11.44
C TYR A 188 20.01 -37.05 -10.71
N ARG A 189 20.11 -38.24 -11.28
CA ARG A 189 20.91 -39.34 -10.72
C ARG A 189 22.09 -39.66 -11.62
N MET A 190 23.19 -40.05 -11.00
CA MET A 190 24.34 -40.51 -11.75
C MET A 190 24.01 -41.87 -12.36
N LYS A 191 24.15 -41.99 -13.69
CA LYS A 191 24.07 -43.26 -14.39
C LYS A 191 25.40 -43.57 -15.04
N SER A 192 25.81 -44.83 -14.92
CA SER A 192 26.98 -45.36 -15.60
C SER A 192 26.57 -45.98 -16.93
N TYR A 193 27.31 -45.61 -17.97
CA TYR A 193 27.16 -46.11 -19.32
C TYR A 193 28.45 -46.77 -19.77
N CYS A 194 28.32 -47.70 -20.70
CA CYS A 194 29.45 -48.41 -21.28
C CYS A 194 29.68 -47.92 -22.69
N GLN A 195 30.94 -47.64 -23.01
CA GLN A 195 31.33 -47.27 -24.36
C GLN A 195 30.94 -48.40 -25.35
N TYR A 196 30.38 -48.02 -26.50
CA TYR A 196 29.59 -48.86 -27.40
C TYR A 196 30.29 -50.17 -27.85
N ASP A 197 31.62 -50.19 -27.88
CA ASP A 197 32.41 -51.31 -28.41
C ASP A 197 32.51 -52.53 -27.47
N PHE A 198 32.04 -52.46 -26.22
CA PHE A 198 32.20 -53.52 -25.21
C PHE A 198 30.91 -54.22 -24.78
N TRP A 199 29.78 -53.98 -25.47
CA TRP A 199 28.47 -54.55 -25.07
C TRP A 199 28.28 -56.03 -25.47
N GLU A 200 29.08 -56.56 -26.39
CA GLU A 200 28.87 -57.91 -26.94
C GLU A 200 29.10 -59.05 -25.93
N GLU A 201 29.85 -58.81 -24.85
CA GLU A 201 30.17 -59.83 -23.84
C GLU A 201 29.40 -59.67 -22.52
N GLY A 202 28.47 -58.70 -22.43
CA GLY A 202 27.69 -58.45 -21.21
C GLY A 202 28.53 -57.96 -20.02
N TRP A 203 29.80 -57.61 -20.24
CA TRP A 203 30.73 -57.12 -19.24
C TRP A 203 31.35 -55.80 -19.70
N CYS A 204 31.39 -54.83 -18.80
CA CYS A 204 31.90 -53.50 -19.10
C CYS A 204 32.99 -53.15 -18.09
N PRO A 205 34.27 -53.17 -18.52
CA PRO A 205 35.38 -52.82 -17.65
C PRO A 205 35.26 -51.37 -17.16
N GLU A 206 35.65 -51.11 -15.91
CA GLU A 206 35.54 -49.79 -15.27
C GLU A 206 36.18 -48.67 -16.09
N GLN A 207 37.30 -48.95 -16.77
CA GLN A 207 38.01 -48.02 -17.67
C GLN A 207 37.24 -47.58 -18.93
N TYR A 208 36.15 -48.29 -19.28
CA TYR A 208 35.26 -47.96 -20.39
C TYR A 208 33.86 -47.55 -19.92
N THR A 209 33.71 -47.33 -18.61
CA THR A 209 32.50 -46.71 -18.05
C THR A 209 32.63 -45.20 -18.09
N TYR A 210 31.57 -44.52 -18.54
CA TYR A 210 31.43 -43.09 -18.34
C TYR A 210 30.15 -42.81 -17.55
N GLN A 211 30.18 -41.77 -16.73
CA GLN A 211 29.06 -41.38 -15.91
C GLN A 211 28.38 -40.16 -16.51
N ASN A 212 27.04 -40.17 -16.52
CA ASN A 212 26.25 -39.02 -16.92
C ASN A 212 25.21 -38.70 -15.84
N CYS A 213 25.06 -37.41 -15.54
CA CYS A 213 24.08 -36.95 -14.56
C CYS A 213 22.76 -36.69 -15.29
N GLU A 214 21.80 -37.60 -15.10
CA GLU A 214 20.57 -37.60 -15.89
C GLU A 214 19.33 -37.37 -15.06
N TYR A 215 18.39 -36.64 -15.65
CA TYR A 215 17.07 -36.42 -15.09
C TYR A 215 16.39 -37.76 -14.79
N TYR A 216 15.80 -37.86 -13.59
CA TYR A 216 15.10 -39.06 -13.15
C TYR A 216 13.67 -38.78 -12.70
N SER A 217 13.43 -37.71 -11.95
CA SER A 217 12.10 -37.39 -11.43
C SER A 217 11.96 -35.90 -11.13
N THR A 218 10.71 -35.47 -10.96
CA THR A 218 10.37 -34.16 -10.39
C THR A 218 9.48 -34.40 -9.17
N SER A 219 9.81 -33.78 -8.04
CA SER A 219 8.92 -33.67 -6.89
C SER A 219 8.31 -32.27 -6.81
N SER A 220 7.14 -32.14 -6.20
CA SER A 220 6.46 -30.86 -6.03
C SER A 220 5.95 -30.66 -4.61
N SER A 221 5.91 -29.41 -4.16
CA SER A 221 5.33 -29.04 -2.86
C SER A 221 4.65 -27.68 -2.96
N ASP A 222 3.46 -27.57 -2.36
CA ASP A 222 2.70 -26.32 -2.33
C ASP A 222 2.88 -25.63 -0.99
N TYR A 223 3.08 -24.31 -1.03
CA TYR A 223 3.11 -23.45 0.14
C TYR A 223 2.04 -22.38 0.00
N SER A 224 1.26 -22.17 1.06
CA SER A 224 0.25 -21.13 1.09
C SER A 224 0.38 -20.26 2.34
N ILE A 225 -0.05 -19.02 2.22
CA ILE A 225 -0.20 -18.11 3.34
C ILE A 225 -1.34 -17.13 3.09
N ASN A 226 -2.13 -16.89 4.13
CA ASN A 226 -3.19 -15.88 4.16
C ASN A 226 -2.82 -14.82 5.20
N ILE A 227 -2.79 -13.56 4.78
CA ILE A 227 -2.45 -12.41 5.63
C ILE A 227 -3.62 -11.45 5.59
N SER A 228 -4.00 -10.88 6.73
CA SER A 228 -5.05 -9.86 6.82
C SER A 228 -4.59 -8.64 7.59
N ASP A 229 -5.15 -7.49 7.22
CA ASP A 229 -5.04 -6.24 7.98
C ASP A 229 -6.43 -5.61 8.09
N SER A 230 -6.66 -4.84 9.14
CA SER A 230 -7.93 -4.17 9.38
C SER A 230 -7.74 -2.74 9.85
N PHE A 231 -8.72 -1.91 9.52
CA PHE A 231 -8.78 -0.50 9.90
C PHE A 231 -10.23 -0.12 10.18
N SER A 232 -10.49 0.35 11.39
CA SER A 232 -11.83 0.80 11.80
C SER A 232 -11.88 2.33 11.87
N ALA A 233 -12.92 2.89 11.28
CA ALA A 233 -13.25 4.30 11.36
C ALA A 233 -14.74 4.51 11.63
N VAL A 234 -15.09 5.74 11.98
CA VAL A 234 -16.47 6.18 12.16
C VAL A 234 -16.86 7.07 10.97
N ALA A 235 -18.01 6.80 10.38
CA ALA A 235 -18.52 7.56 9.25
C ALA A 235 -18.84 9.00 9.65
N LYS A 236 -18.32 9.94 8.87
CA LYS A 236 -18.72 11.36 8.85
C LYS A 236 -19.20 11.72 7.44
N ALA A 237 -20.49 11.53 7.23
CA ALA A 237 -21.26 12.02 6.11
C ALA A 237 -21.60 13.50 6.35
N TYR A 238 -20.80 14.42 5.81
CA TYR A 238 -21.16 15.83 5.81
C TYR A 238 -22.41 16.03 4.93
N ALA A 239 -23.57 16.06 5.57
CA ALA A 239 -24.85 16.34 4.93
C ALA A 239 -25.07 17.85 4.95
N PHE A 240 -24.63 18.52 3.90
CA PHE A 240 -25.00 19.90 3.63
C PHE A 240 -25.86 19.95 2.37
N SER A 241 -26.83 20.88 2.36
CA SER A 241 -27.56 21.22 1.15
C SER A 241 -27.36 22.69 0.84
N ILE A 242 -26.91 22.96 -0.38
CA ILE A 242 -26.80 24.32 -0.90
C ILE A 242 -28.06 24.59 -1.72
N LYS A 243 -28.84 25.56 -1.28
CA LYS A 243 -29.92 26.15 -2.06
C LYS A 243 -29.44 27.47 -2.61
N ASN A 244 -29.60 27.66 -3.91
CA ASN A 244 -29.37 28.95 -4.53
C ASN A 244 -30.71 29.58 -4.91
N ASN A 245 -30.80 30.89 -4.79
CA ASN A 245 -31.89 31.65 -5.35
C ASN A 245 -31.30 32.84 -6.09
N PHE A 246 -31.66 32.98 -7.36
CA PHE A 246 -31.27 34.12 -8.17
C PHE A 246 -32.46 35.06 -8.26
N LEU A 247 -32.31 36.25 -7.69
CA LEU A 247 -33.33 37.29 -7.77
C LEU A 247 -32.88 38.30 -8.81
N ASP A 248 -33.61 38.34 -9.93
CA ASP A 248 -33.48 39.36 -10.96
C ASP A 248 -34.59 40.40 -10.71
N SER A 249 -34.24 41.49 -10.04
CA SER A 249 -35.13 42.63 -9.89
C SER A 249 -34.58 43.79 -10.71
N ASN A 250 -35.46 44.62 -11.28
CA ASN A 250 -35.22 45.63 -12.33
C ASN A 250 -34.10 46.68 -12.10
N ALA A 251 -33.24 46.54 -11.09
CA ALA A 251 -32.01 47.34 -10.91
C ALA A 251 -30.81 46.56 -10.31
N PHE A 252 -30.98 45.33 -9.77
CA PHE A 252 -29.90 44.56 -9.14
C PHE A 252 -30.05 43.06 -9.38
N LYS A 253 -28.91 42.39 -9.61
CA LYS A 253 -28.81 40.93 -9.64
C LYS A 253 -28.33 40.45 -8.28
N GLU A 254 -29.19 39.78 -7.52
CA GLU A 254 -28.83 39.22 -6.23
C GLU A 254 -28.66 37.69 -6.31
N TYR A 255 -27.58 37.19 -5.72
CA TYR A 255 -27.31 35.77 -5.59
C TYR A 255 -27.42 35.36 -4.12
N HIS A 256 -28.50 34.69 -3.75
CA HIS A 256 -28.70 34.21 -2.38
C HIS A 256 -28.24 32.76 -2.31
N LEU A 257 -27.23 32.50 -1.50
CA LEU A 257 -26.77 31.15 -1.21
C LEU A 257 -27.17 30.80 0.22
N ARG A 258 -28.03 29.79 0.35
CA ARG A 258 -28.44 29.23 1.64
C ARG A 258 -27.81 27.87 1.81
N LEU A 259 -27.00 27.74 2.85
CA LEU A 259 -26.38 26.50 3.26
C LEU A 259 -27.16 25.95 4.45
N ASP A 260 -27.93 24.89 4.23
CA ASP A 260 -28.55 24.15 5.32
C ASP A 260 -27.60 22.99 5.68
N SER A 261 -27.03 23.03 6.89
CA SER A 261 -26.18 21.97 7.44
C SER A 261 -26.71 21.53 8.80
N ALA A 262 -26.67 20.23 9.06
CA ALA A 262 -26.98 19.68 10.39
C ALA A 262 -25.80 19.80 11.37
N GLU A 263 -24.59 20.07 10.86
CA GLU A 263 -23.37 20.24 11.66
C GLU A 263 -22.80 21.66 11.47
N LYS A 264 -22.05 22.14 12.48
CA LYS A 264 -21.35 23.43 12.41
C LYS A 264 -20.37 23.46 11.25
N ILE A 265 -20.23 24.62 10.62
CA ILE A 265 -19.41 24.79 9.43
C ILE A 265 -18.22 25.66 9.77
N ASN A 266 -17.02 25.08 9.78
CA ASN A 266 -15.83 25.83 10.13
C ASN A 266 -15.51 26.91 9.08
N GLU A 267 -15.64 26.57 7.80
CA GLU A 267 -15.37 27.46 6.67
C GLU A 267 -16.23 27.11 5.45
N LEU A 268 -16.74 28.13 4.77
CA LEU A 268 -17.41 28.08 3.48
C LEU A 268 -16.66 29.01 2.53
N GLN A 269 -16.12 28.46 1.44
CA GLN A 269 -15.56 29.26 0.34
C GLN A 269 -16.47 29.13 -0.89
N LEU A 270 -16.85 30.27 -1.45
CA LEU A 270 -17.68 30.38 -2.65
C LEU A 270 -16.94 31.18 -3.71
N ARG A 271 -16.81 30.62 -4.93
CA ARG A 271 -16.26 31.34 -6.09
C ARG A 271 -17.35 31.63 -7.10
N VAL A 272 -17.59 32.92 -7.41
CA VAL A 272 -18.62 33.35 -8.38
C VAL A 272 -18.03 34.43 -9.30
N ASN A 273 -17.99 34.15 -10.61
CA ASN A 273 -17.54 35.11 -11.64
C ASN A 273 -16.17 35.76 -11.35
N GLY A 274 -15.22 34.99 -10.83
CA GLY A 274 -13.87 35.47 -10.46
C GLY A 274 -13.77 36.12 -9.08
N ASN A 275 -14.89 36.33 -8.38
CA ASN A 275 -14.88 36.77 -6.99
C ASN A 275 -14.85 35.59 -6.03
N ASN A 276 -14.10 35.73 -4.94
CA ASN A 276 -14.03 34.76 -3.86
C ASN A 276 -14.72 35.32 -2.61
N PHE A 277 -15.65 34.56 -2.06
CA PHE A 277 -16.29 34.85 -0.79
C PHE A 277 -15.90 33.74 0.19
N SER A 278 -15.51 34.12 1.40
CA SER A 278 -15.23 33.19 2.49
C SER A 278 -16.07 33.56 3.70
N TYR A 279 -16.64 32.55 4.33
CA TYR A 279 -17.28 32.65 5.63
C TYR A 279 -16.59 31.65 6.55
N SER A 280 -16.17 32.06 7.74
CA SER A 280 -15.64 31.15 8.76
C SER A 280 -16.33 31.44 10.07
N GLU A 281 -16.91 30.41 10.71
CA GLU A 281 -17.50 30.55 12.05
C GLU A 281 -16.43 30.91 13.10
N LEU A 282 -15.16 30.56 12.86
CA LEU A 282 -14.04 30.85 13.75
C LEU A 282 -13.58 32.32 13.75
N GLU A 283 -14.03 33.13 12.80
CA GLU A 283 -13.68 34.56 12.74
C GLU A 283 -14.70 35.45 13.48
N TYR A 284 -15.74 34.84 14.06
CA TYR A 284 -16.81 35.53 14.79
C TYR A 284 -16.80 35.26 16.30
N ASP A 285 -15.80 34.54 16.83
CA ASP A 285 -15.57 34.31 18.28
C ASP A 285 -14.39 35.15 18.80
#